data_AF-A0A7S3L1E4-F1
#
_entry.id   AF-A0A7S3L1E4-F1
#
_cell.length_a   1.000
_cell.length_b   1.000
_cell.length_c   1.000
_cell.angle_alpha   90.00
_cell.angle_beta   90.00
_cell.angle_gamma   90.00
#
_symmetry.space_group_name_H-M   'P 1'
#
loop_
_entity.id
_entity.type
_entity.pdbx_description
1 polymer ?
#
loop_
_entity_poly.entity_id
_entity_poly.type
_entity_poly.pdbx_seq_one_letter_code
_entity_poly.pdbx_strand_id
1 'polypeptide(L)'
;ASTRILIMDIFRESITMTATGQNRELYNQDFLDANCNPDAVPFNEQNGVDSSVATFSTNYIVSAIAIFFALHMRKMFYQSPPQQQDDHNDDKEHVEVAVSVYFICTGLSFGIAGLGHQFSKEQEEVLNQYLLRIVAFFGNVANFALLRVMILYRQPLSESSKLLWTWRIVFVTALVWGTVVAVNNVFFVAVPGLIAVLSGLVLHAWQWKRSRTLALGMKTCGFVCYLMGGVAQIILAPVCGYDAYPDCFVDCPLPAPNFNHNALFHVFAIFYFLLYGMGEWLQPAQKCLALLRQQERASADRIRDGDVSLPELDGS
;
A
#
# COMPACT_ATOMS: atom_id res chain seq x y z
N ALA A 1 11.05 -19.71 -17.59
CA ALA A 1 11.38 -20.77 -16.62
C ALA A 1 12.28 -20.25 -15.48
N SER A 2 13.40 -19.58 -15.80
CA SER A 2 14.37 -19.06 -14.80
C SER A 2 13.80 -18.10 -13.75
N THR A 3 12.90 -17.18 -14.13
CA THR A 3 12.31 -16.20 -13.19
C THR A 3 11.32 -16.81 -12.18
N ARG A 4 10.66 -17.92 -12.54
CA ARG A 4 9.73 -18.63 -11.63
C ARG A 4 10.47 -19.37 -10.52
N ILE A 5 11.65 -19.91 -10.87
CA ILE A 5 12.55 -20.59 -9.92
C ILE A 5 13.08 -19.57 -8.92
N LEU A 6 13.53 -18.40 -9.39
CA LEU A 6 14.05 -17.35 -8.49
C LEU A 6 13.01 -16.83 -7.48
N ILE A 7 11.75 -16.60 -7.90
CA ILE A 7 10.71 -16.12 -6.96
C ILE A 7 10.33 -17.21 -5.95
N MET A 8 10.16 -18.46 -6.41
CA MET A 8 9.85 -19.55 -5.49
C MET A 8 11.01 -19.91 -4.59
N ASP A 9 12.26 -19.76 -5.04
CA ASP A 9 13.45 -19.95 -4.21
C ASP A 9 13.66 -18.77 -3.26
N ILE A 10 13.33 -17.52 -3.62
CA ILE A 10 13.30 -16.40 -2.67
C ILE A 10 12.19 -16.62 -1.64
N PHE A 11 10.98 -17.03 -2.03
CA PHE A 11 9.91 -17.35 -1.08
C PHE A 11 10.29 -18.54 -0.21
N ARG A 12 10.84 -19.60 -0.80
CA ARG A 12 11.30 -20.78 -0.09
C ARG A 12 12.43 -20.42 0.85
N GLU A 13 13.48 -19.71 0.44
CA GLU A 13 14.56 -19.26 1.31
C GLU A 13 14.08 -18.24 2.35
N SER A 14 13.11 -17.39 2.06
CA SER A 14 12.49 -16.53 3.08
C SER A 14 11.71 -17.36 4.12
N ILE A 15 11.12 -18.48 3.68
CA ILE A 15 10.39 -19.47 4.52
C ILE A 15 11.32 -20.55 5.13
N THR A 16 12.55 -20.71 4.62
CA THR A 16 13.51 -21.77 5.01
C THR A 16 14.71 -21.18 5.77
N MET A 17 15.02 -19.89 5.63
CA MET A 17 15.79 -19.13 6.62
C MET A 17 15.04 -19.06 7.95
N THR A 18 13.73 -19.28 7.95
CA THR A 18 12.93 -19.55 9.14
C THR A 18 13.22 -20.93 9.76
N ALA A 19 13.89 -21.85 9.04
CA ALA A 19 14.26 -23.19 9.52
C ALA A 19 15.72 -23.30 10.02
N THR A 20 16.60 -22.34 9.70
CA THR A 20 17.96 -22.25 10.26
C THR A 20 18.01 -21.26 11.42
N GLY A 21 17.26 -21.56 12.49
CA GLY A 21 17.68 -21.29 13.87
C GLY A 21 17.93 -19.83 14.29
N GLN A 22 17.16 -18.86 13.82
CA GLN A 22 17.04 -17.57 14.52
C GLN A 22 15.65 -17.47 15.16
N ASN A 23 15.48 -18.25 16.24
CA ASN A 23 14.29 -18.23 17.09
C ASN A 23 14.08 -16.86 17.73
N ARG A 24 12.84 -16.52 18.04
CA ARG A 24 12.44 -15.21 18.57
C ARG A 24 13.07 -14.87 19.91
N GLU A 25 13.24 -13.57 20.11
CA GLU A 25 13.57 -13.02 21.41
C GLU A 25 12.29 -12.68 22.13
N LEU A 26 11.92 -13.53 23.08
CA LEU A 26 10.72 -13.33 23.85
C LEU A 26 11.00 -13.11 25.32
N TYR A 27 12.15 -12.57 25.74
CA TYR A 27 12.41 -12.34 27.17
C TYR A 27 12.82 -10.91 27.50
N ASN A 28 11.82 -10.05 27.74
CA ASN A 28 12.00 -8.93 28.68
C ASN A 28 11.68 -9.46 30.10
N GLN A 29 11.88 -8.65 31.13
CA GLN A 29 11.58 -9.05 32.50
C GLN A 29 10.15 -9.58 32.66
N ASP A 30 9.17 -9.03 31.93
CA ASP A 30 7.76 -9.43 32.00
C ASP A 30 7.52 -10.89 31.55
N PHE A 31 8.26 -11.41 30.56
CA PHE A 31 8.09 -12.81 30.12
C PHE A 31 8.78 -13.81 31.05
N LEU A 32 9.92 -13.42 31.62
CA LEU A 32 10.55 -14.19 32.69
C LEU A 32 9.65 -14.21 33.93
N ASP A 33 9.03 -13.08 34.28
CA ASP A 33 8.08 -12.95 35.38
C ASP A 33 6.78 -13.74 35.12
N ALA A 34 6.37 -13.87 33.86
CA ALA A 34 5.24 -14.71 33.43
C ALA A 34 5.53 -16.23 33.41
N ASN A 35 6.76 -16.66 33.73
CA ASN A 35 7.13 -18.07 33.85
C ASN A 35 6.92 -18.89 32.57
N CYS A 36 6.93 -18.23 31.42
CA CYS A 36 6.79 -18.85 30.12
C CYS A 36 7.95 -19.85 29.87
N ASN A 37 7.63 -21.04 29.35
CA ASN A 37 8.62 -22.11 29.22
C ASN A 37 9.71 -21.80 28.17
N PRO A 38 10.98 -21.64 28.56
CA PRO A 38 12.08 -21.34 27.65
C PRO A 38 12.40 -22.45 26.65
N ASP A 39 12.04 -23.69 26.98
CA ASP A 39 12.20 -24.83 26.07
C ASP A 39 11.09 -24.87 24.99
N ALA A 40 9.95 -24.22 25.24
CA ALA A 40 8.89 -24.04 24.24
C ALA A 40 9.16 -22.81 23.32
N VAL A 41 9.97 -21.87 23.80
CA VAL A 41 10.21 -20.57 23.17
C VAL A 41 11.68 -20.15 23.35
N PRO A 42 12.64 -20.70 22.59
CA PRO A 42 14.06 -20.45 22.81
C PRO A 42 14.49 -19.00 22.53
N PHE A 43 15.31 -18.45 23.44
CA PHE A 43 15.87 -17.07 23.48
C PHE A 43 16.86 -16.73 22.34
N ASN A 44 16.88 -15.47 21.87
CA ASN A 44 17.92 -14.90 20.98
C ASN A 44 17.91 -13.37 20.89
N GLU A 45 18.96 -12.69 21.38
CA GLU A 45 19.19 -11.22 21.51
C GLU A 45 19.07 -10.31 20.24
N GLN A 46 18.49 -10.80 19.14
CA GLN A 46 18.33 -10.03 17.88
C GLN A 46 16.90 -9.96 17.31
N ASN A 47 15.86 -10.45 18.00
CA ASN A 47 14.58 -10.83 17.38
C ASN A 47 13.29 -10.36 18.11
N GLY A 48 13.26 -9.13 18.63
CA GLY A 48 12.00 -8.49 19.05
C GLY A 48 10.94 -8.59 17.94
N VAL A 49 9.65 -8.71 18.29
CA VAL A 49 8.55 -9.15 17.39
C VAL A 49 8.53 -8.38 16.06
N ASP A 50 8.95 -7.12 16.04
CA ASP A 50 9.00 -6.31 14.82
C ASP A 50 10.38 -6.26 14.13
N SER A 51 11.46 -6.68 14.77
CA SER A 51 12.84 -6.65 14.22
C SER A 51 13.29 -7.96 13.57
N SER A 52 12.37 -8.91 13.38
CA SER A 52 12.70 -10.21 12.78
C SER A 52 13.16 -10.10 11.31
N VAL A 53 13.94 -11.10 10.86
CA VAL A 53 14.33 -11.26 9.45
C VAL A 53 13.13 -11.19 8.51
N ALA A 54 12.05 -11.89 8.86
CA ALA A 54 10.82 -11.85 8.06
C ALA A 54 10.28 -10.41 7.91
N THR A 55 10.30 -9.60 8.97
CA THR A 55 9.77 -8.23 8.93
C THR A 55 10.59 -7.31 8.05
N PHE A 56 11.92 -7.24 8.26
CA PHE A 56 12.74 -6.33 7.45
C PHE A 56 12.89 -6.81 6.01
N SER A 57 12.99 -8.13 5.78
CA SER A 57 13.08 -8.66 4.41
C SER A 57 11.81 -8.38 3.61
N THR A 58 10.63 -8.57 4.21
CA THR A 58 9.37 -8.27 3.52
C THR A 58 9.21 -6.78 3.26
N ASN A 59 9.64 -5.90 4.17
CA ASN A 59 9.76 -4.45 3.93
C ASN A 59 10.63 -4.13 2.70
N TYR A 60 11.83 -4.73 2.61
CA TYR A 60 12.71 -4.51 1.47
C TYR A 60 12.12 -5.03 0.15
N ILE A 61 11.38 -6.15 0.18
CA ILE A 61 10.70 -6.65 -1.02
C ILE A 61 9.61 -5.67 -1.47
N VAL A 62 8.78 -5.17 -0.55
CA VAL A 62 7.80 -4.12 -0.86
C VAL A 62 8.48 -2.89 -1.45
N SER A 63 9.59 -2.45 -0.83
CA SER A 63 10.38 -1.32 -1.29
C SER A 63 10.88 -1.51 -2.73
N ALA A 64 11.52 -2.66 -3.00
CA ALA A 64 12.06 -2.99 -4.31
C ALA A 64 10.97 -3.04 -5.39
N ILE A 65 9.81 -3.64 -5.10
CA ILE A 65 8.67 -3.71 -6.03
C ILE A 65 8.14 -2.30 -6.33
N ALA A 66 7.97 -1.47 -5.30
CA ALA A 66 7.47 -0.11 -5.47
C ALA A 66 8.43 0.75 -6.31
N ILE A 67 9.72 0.73 -6.00
CA ILE A 67 10.74 1.44 -6.79
C ILE A 67 10.82 0.90 -8.22
N PHE A 68 10.72 -0.42 -8.41
CA PHE A 68 10.68 -1.03 -9.75
C PHE A 68 9.54 -0.46 -10.60
N PHE A 69 8.31 -0.42 -10.06
CA PHE A 69 7.17 0.16 -10.79
C PHE A 69 7.35 1.65 -11.03
N ALA A 70 7.84 2.43 -10.06
CA ALA A 70 8.12 3.85 -10.25
C ALA A 70 9.04 4.12 -11.46
N LEU A 71 10.14 3.36 -11.57
CA LEU A 71 11.11 3.51 -12.66
C LEU A 71 10.53 3.09 -14.02
N HIS A 72 9.75 2.01 -14.06
CA HIS A 72 9.19 1.48 -15.30
C HIS A 72 7.99 2.27 -15.81
N MET A 73 7.17 2.82 -14.91
CA MET A 73 6.02 3.65 -15.25
C MET A 73 6.45 4.88 -16.05
N ARG A 74 7.53 5.54 -15.64
CA ARG A 74 8.10 6.68 -16.38
C ARG A 74 8.42 6.32 -17.84
N LYS A 75 9.02 5.15 -18.09
CA LYS A 75 9.37 4.70 -19.44
C LYS A 75 8.14 4.44 -20.31
N MET A 76 7.08 3.89 -19.74
CA MET A 76 5.82 3.63 -20.45
C MET A 76 5.10 4.91 -20.88
N PHE A 77 5.17 5.94 -20.04
CA PHE A 77 4.57 7.24 -20.34
C PHE A 77 5.23 7.94 -21.53
N TYR A 78 6.57 7.86 -21.64
CA TYR A 78 7.31 8.40 -22.79
C TYR A 78 7.07 7.64 -24.10
N GLN A 79 6.68 6.37 -24.04
CA GLN A 79 6.50 5.53 -25.25
C GLN A 79 5.09 5.61 -25.84
N SER A 80 4.15 6.29 -25.18
CA SER A 80 2.83 6.48 -25.76
C SER A 80 2.97 7.40 -26.97
N PRO A 81 2.55 6.96 -28.19
CA PRO A 81 2.64 7.80 -29.37
C PRO A 81 1.94 9.13 -29.09
N PRO A 82 2.42 10.25 -29.67
CA PRO A 82 1.73 11.53 -29.58
C PRO A 82 0.34 11.38 -30.19
N GLN A 83 -0.64 11.00 -29.37
CA GLN A 83 -2.05 11.11 -29.71
C GLN A 83 -2.31 12.58 -29.92
N GLN A 84 -3.09 12.89 -30.97
CA GLN A 84 -3.49 14.23 -31.36
C GLN A 84 -3.67 15.12 -30.14
N GLN A 85 -2.98 16.25 -30.21
CA GLN A 85 -2.73 17.23 -29.17
C GLN A 85 -4.04 17.92 -28.75
N ASP A 86 -4.91 17.18 -28.07
CA ASP A 86 -6.08 17.72 -27.38
C ASP A 86 -5.61 18.48 -26.13
N ASP A 87 -6.31 19.57 -25.80
CA ASP A 87 -6.11 20.50 -24.67
C ASP A 87 -6.14 19.87 -23.25
N HIS A 88 -5.91 18.56 -23.11
CA HIS A 88 -5.99 17.80 -21.86
C HIS A 88 -4.65 17.21 -21.41
N ASN A 89 -3.53 17.77 -21.87
CA ASN A 89 -2.20 17.26 -21.56
C ASN A 89 -1.82 17.42 -20.07
N ASP A 90 -2.34 18.46 -19.40
CA ASP A 90 -2.00 18.76 -18.00
C ASP A 90 -2.49 17.70 -17.01
N ASP A 91 -3.70 17.17 -17.20
CA ASP A 91 -4.28 16.12 -16.35
C ASP A 91 -3.49 14.82 -16.44
N LYS A 92 -3.06 14.51 -17.66
CA LYS A 92 -2.26 13.35 -17.98
C LYS A 92 -0.99 13.37 -17.13
N GLU A 93 -0.24 14.46 -17.23
CA GLU A 93 0.99 14.68 -16.47
C GLU A 93 0.72 14.60 -14.95
N HIS A 94 -0.37 15.21 -14.47
CA HIS A 94 -0.72 15.18 -13.05
C HIS A 94 -0.97 13.77 -12.50
N VAL A 95 -1.68 12.91 -13.25
CA VAL A 95 -1.91 11.52 -12.84
C VAL A 95 -0.61 10.72 -12.88
N GLU A 96 0.19 10.87 -13.93
CA GLU A 96 1.48 10.18 -14.08
C GLU A 96 2.46 10.54 -12.94
N VAL A 97 2.56 11.83 -12.61
CA VAL A 97 3.36 12.33 -11.50
C VAL A 97 2.83 11.79 -10.17
N ALA A 98 1.51 11.83 -9.93
CA ALA A 98 0.94 11.36 -8.68
C ALA A 98 1.16 9.86 -8.46
N VAL A 99 0.98 9.03 -9.49
CA VAL A 99 1.26 7.58 -9.40
C VAL A 99 2.76 7.33 -9.18
N SER A 100 3.64 8.08 -9.84
CA SER A 100 5.09 7.94 -9.65
C SER A 100 5.51 8.32 -8.23
N VAL A 101 5.01 9.45 -7.71
CA VAL A 101 5.23 9.88 -6.32
C VAL A 101 4.71 8.83 -5.34
N TYR A 102 3.53 8.26 -5.58
CA TYR A 102 2.97 7.20 -4.75
C TYR A 102 3.94 6.01 -4.59
N PHE A 103 4.43 5.47 -5.71
CA PHE A 103 5.35 4.33 -5.68
C PHE A 103 6.72 4.68 -5.08
N ILE A 104 7.29 5.85 -5.41
CA ILE A 104 8.59 6.28 -4.87
C ILE A 104 8.50 6.45 -3.35
N CYS A 105 7.51 7.21 -2.86
CA CYS A 105 7.37 7.49 -1.44
C CYS A 105 7.01 6.22 -0.66
N THR A 106 6.17 5.34 -1.20
CA THR A 106 5.95 4.01 -0.62
C THR A 106 7.26 3.24 -0.52
N GLY A 107 8.03 3.17 -1.62
CA GLY A 107 9.28 2.42 -1.66
C GLY A 107 10.28 2.91 -0.62
N LEU A 108 10.41 4.23 -0.47
CA LEU A 108 11.25 4.84 0.56
C LEU A 108 10.72 4.55 1.97
N SER A 109 9.41 4.67 2.19
CA SER A 109 8.77 4.40 3.49
C SER A 109 9.05 2.97 3.97
N PHE A 110 8.73 1.96 3.16
CA PHE A 110 9.00 0.55 3.50
C PHE A 110 10.51 0.24 3.57
N GLY A 111 11.34 0.85 2.71
CA GLY A 111 12.79 0.65 2.75
C GLY A 111 13.40 1.15 4.05
N ILE A 112 12.99 2.34 4.50
CA ILE A 112 13.46 2.94 5.75
C ILE A 112 12.89 2.19 6.96
N ALA A 113 11.64 1.72 6.90
CA ALA A 113 11.08 0.85 7.93
C ALA A 113 11.87 -0.46 8.04
N GLY A 114 12.27 -1.05 6.91
CA GLY A 114 13.17 -2.21 6.87
C GLY A 114 14.52 -1.93 7.56
N LEU A 115 15.14 -0.77 7.30
CA LEU A 115 16.36 -0.35 8.00
C LEU A 115 16.13 -0.20 9.51
N GLY A 116 14.99 0.40 9.91
CA GLY A 116 14.58 0.52 11.30
C GLY A 116 14.50 -0.84 11.97
N HIS A 117 13.75 -1.79 11.40
CA HIS A 117 13.63 -3.14 11.93
C HIS A 117 14.95 -3.92 11.92
N GLN A 118 15.85 -3.68 10.96
CA GLN A 118 17.14 -4.38 10.90
C GLN A 118 18.19 -3.84 11.88
N PHE A 119 18.22 -2.53 12.11
CA PHE A 119 19.33 -1.87 12.81
C PHE A 119 18.93 -1.19 14.13
N SER A 120 17.64 -0.95 14.36
CA SER A 120 17.15 -0.40 15.63
C SER A 120 17.21 -1.49 16.71
N LYS A 121 18.40 -1.67 17.29
CA LYS A 121 18.51 -2.29 18.62
C LYS A 121 17.76 -1.38 19.60
N GLU A 122 17.01 -1.97 20.54
CA GLU A 122 16.15 -1.26 21.50
C GLU A 122 16.84 -0.11 22.28
N GLN A 123 18.17 0.00 22.25
CA GLN A 123 18.94 0.98 23.01
C GLN A 123 19.09 2.37 22.35
N GLU A 124 18.78 2.57 21.07
CA GLU A 124 18.78 3.91 20.44
C GLU A 124 17.37 4.42 20.14
N GLU A 125 16.60 4.63 21.20
CA GLU A 125 15.22 5.16 21.14
C GLU A 125 15.11 6.41 20.24
N VAL A 126 16.13 7.28 20.28
CA VAL A 126 16.21 8.49 19.47
C VAL A 126 16.26 8.19 17.97
N LEU A 127 17.14 7.28 17.53
CA LEU A 127 17.27 6.92 16.12
C LEU A 127 15.97 6.29 15.60
N ASN A 128 15.39 5.37 16.38
CA ASN A 128 14.14 4.73 16.02
C ASN A 128 13.00 5.74 15.84
N GLN A 129 12.87 6.70 16.76
CA GLN A 129 11.90 7.79 16.64
C GLN A 129 12.11 8.60 15.36
N TYR A 130 13.36 8.93 14.99
CA TYR A 130 13.64 9.64 13.74
C TYR A 130 13.28 8.81 12.51
N LEU A 131 13.62 7.52 12.48
CA LEU A 131 13.27 6.63 11.38
C LEU A 131 11.75 6.51 11.21
N LEU A 132 11.01 6.29 12.29
CA LEU A 132 9.54 6.24 12.27
C LEU A 132 8.92 7.54 11.74
N ARG A 133 9.47 8.70 12.10
CA ARG A 133 9.02 10.00 11.56
C ARG A 133 9.21 10.08 10.05
N ILE A 134 10.36 9.62 9.55
CA ILE A 134 10.66 9.63 8.12
C ILE A 134 9.74 8.64 7.37
N VAL A 135 9.52 7.45 7.93
CA VAL A 135 8.58 6.45 7.41
C VAL A 135 7.18 7.03 7.32
N ALA A 136 6.69 7.68 8.38
CA ALA A 136 5.39 8.33 8.45
C ALA A 136 5.24 9.48 7.45
N PHE A 137 6.28 10.30 7.27
CA PHE A 137 6.30 11.37 6.27
C PHE A 137 6.08 10.80 4.87
N PHE A 138 6.93 9.86 4.45
CA PHE A 138 6.83 9.28 3.11
C PHE A 138 5.53 8.48 2.92
N GLY A 139 5.07 7.77 3.95
CA GLY A 139 3.79 7.06 3.93
C GLY A 139 2.61 8.00 3.70
N ASN A 140 2.58 9.15 4.39
CA ASN A 140 1.55 10.17 4.17
C ASN A 140 1.62 10.78 2.78
N VAL A 141 2.82 11.17 2.30
CA VAL A 141 3.00 11.67 0.93
C VAL A 141 2.43 10.67 -0.09
N ALA A 142 2.72 9.39 0.08
CA ALA A 142 2.20 8.33 -0.77
C ALA A 142 0.66 8.26 -0.71
N ASN A 143 0.07 8.16 0.49
CA ASN A 143 -1.39 8.08 0.67
C ASN A 143 -2.13 9.25 0.03
N PHE A 144 -1.62 10.47 0.19
CA PHE A 144 -2.20 11.64 -0.44
C PHE A 144 -2.02 11.66 -1.96
N ALA A 145 -0.86 11.21 -2.48
CA ALA A 145 -0.66 11.07 -3.92
C ALA A 145 -1.65 10.08 -4.54
N LEU A 146 -1.92 8.96 -3.86
CA LEU A 146 -2.93 8.00 -4.28
C LEU A 146 -4.35 8.60 -4.25
N LEU A 147 -4.69 9.30 -3.16
CA LEU A 147 -5.98 9.99 -3.05
C LEU A 147 -6.18 11.03 -4.16
N ARG A 148 -5.12 11.76 -4.52
CA ARG A 148 -5.14 12.71 -5.64
C ARG A 148 -5.49 12.01 -6.96
N VAL A 149 -4.92 10.84 -7.24
CA VAL A 149 -5.30 10.03 -8.42
C VAL A 149 -6.80 9.74 -8.39
N MET A 150 -7.35 9.32 -7.24
CA MET A 150 -8.78 9.01 -7.09
C MET A 150 -9.70 10.23 -7.27
N ILE A 151 -9.27 11.42 -6.84
CA ILE A 151 -10.02 12.66 -7.04
C ILE A 151 -10.02 13.06 -8.51
N LEU A 152 -8.86 12.98 -9.18
CA LEU A 152 -8.73 13.30 -10.61
C LEU A 152 -9.61 12.38 -11.48
N TYR A 153 -9.92 11.18 -11.01
CA TYR A 153 -10.87 10.29 -11.66
C TYR A 153 -12.33 10.75 -11.65
N ARG A 154 -12.73 11.60 -10.70
CA ARG A 154 -14.14 12.00 -10.51
C ARG A 154 -14.47 13.41 -10.97
N GLN A 155 -13.49 14.30 -11.14
CA GLN A 155 -13.80 15.71 -11.38
C GLN A 155 -13.96 16.07 -12.86
N PRO A 156 -15.09 16.70 -13.24
CA PRO A 156 -15.25 17.27 -14.58
C PRO A 156 -14.34 18.50 -14.76
N LEU A 157 -13.76 18.61 -15.96
CA LEU A 157 -12.69 19.55 -16.33
C LEU A 157 -13.04 21.05 -16.19
N SER A 158 -14.32 21.43 -16.25
CA SER A 158 -14.72 22.83 -16.41
C SER A 158 -14.75 23.66 -15.13
N GLU A 159 -14.79 23.02 -13.95
CA GLU A 159 -14.80 23.68 -12.62
C GLU A 159 -13.41 23.63 -11.94
N SER A 160 -12.40 23.10 -12.64
CA SER A 160 -11.25 22.46 -12.01
C SER A 160 -10.24 23.42 -11.37
N SER A 161 -10.07 24.66 -11.85
CA SER A 161 -8.91 25.46 -11.45
C SER A 161 -8.93 25.88 -9.97
N LYS A 162 -10.07 26.34 -9.45
CA LYS A 162 -10.21 26.76 -8.05
C LYS A 162 -10.27 25.57 -7.10
N LEU A 163 -11.01 24.53 -7.47
CA LEU A 163 -11.15 23.33 -6.64
C LEU A 163 -9.84 22.53 -6.57
N LEU A 164 -9.09 22.42 -7.68
CA LEU A 164 -7.73 21.85 -7.68
C LEU A 164 -6.78 22.69 -6.82
N TRP A 165 -6.88 24.02 -6.86
CA TRP A 165 -6.08 24.89 -5.99
C TRP A 165 -6.42 24.68 -4.52
N THR A 166 -7.71 24.62 -4.16
CA THR A 166 -8.15 24.29 -2.81
C THR A 166 -7.65 22.92 -2.38
N TRP A 167 -7.71 21.91 -3.25
CA TRP A 167 -7.16 20.59 -2.96
C TRP A 167 -5.65 20.58 -2.84
N ARG A 168 -4.91 21.38 -3.62
CA ARG A 168 -3.45 21.52 -3.46
C ARG A 168 -3.12 22.14 -2.10
N ILE A 169 -3.88 23.15 -1.66
CA ILE A 169 -3.70 23.76 -0.34
C ILE A 169 -4.06 22.77 0.76
N VAL A 170 -5.21 22.11 0.69
CA VAL A 170 -5.64 21.08 1.65
C VAL A 170 -4.64 19.92 1.68
N PHE A 171 -4.12 19.50 0.53
CA PHE A 171 -3.09 18.48 0.41
C PHE A 171 -1.81 18.92 1.11
N VAL A 172 -1.28 20.10 0.83
CA VAL A 172 -0.03 20.60 1.44
C VAL A 172 -0.23 20.81 2.94
N THR A 173 -1.36 21.37 3.38
CA THR A 173 -1.67 21.58 4.79
C THR A 173 -1.85 20.26 5.51
N ALA A 174 -2.60 19.30 4.97
CA ALA A 174 -2.79 17.99 5.57
C ALA A 174 -1.51 17.14 5.53
N LEU A 175 -0.65 17.33 4.54
CA LEU A 175 0.68 16.73 4.48
C LEU A 175 1.57 17.28 5.60
N VAL A 176 1.70 18.60 5.70
CA VAL A 176 2.54 19.26 6.72
C VAL A 176 2.03 18.94 8.12
N TRP A 177 0.72 19.08 8.34
CA TRP A 177 0.10 18.86 9.64
C TRP A 177 0.08 17.36 9.99
N GLY A 178 -0.28 16.50 9.03
CA GLY A 178 -0.21 15.06 9.17
C GLY A 178 1.20 14.56 9.47
N THR A 179 2.24 15.17 8.90
CA THR A 179 3.62 14.80 9.21
C THR A 179 4.02 15.21 10.62
N VAL A 180 3.72 16.44 11.02
CA VAL A 180 4.04 16.98 12.35
C VAL A 180 3.32 16.21 13.45
N VAL A 181 2.09 15.78 13.20
CA VAL A 181 1.25 15.10 14.20
C VAL A 181 1.39 13.57 14.14
N ALA A 182 1.66 12.98 12.97
CA ALA A 182 1.95 11.54 12.85
C ALA A 182 3.19 11.11 13.64
N VAL A 183 4.13 12.05 13.90
CA VAL A 183 5.26 11.83 14.80
C VAL A 183 4.80 11.38 16.20
N ASN A 184 3.64 11.87 16.65
CA ASN A 184 3.15 11.65 18.00
C ASN A 184 2.04 10.61 18.08
N ASN A 185 1.44 10.22 16.95
CA ASN A 185 0.38 9.22 16.93
C ASN A 185 0.24 8.57 15.53
N VAL A 186 0.49 7.27 15.48
CA VAL A 186 0.40 6.43 14.27
C VAL A 186 -0.97 6.50 13.58
N PHE A 187 -2.03 6.84 14.32
CA PHE A 187 -3.38 7.02 13.82
C PHE A 187 -3.46 8.02 12.66
N PHE A 188 -2.65 9.08 12.68
CA PHE A 188 -2.63 10.09 11.62
C PHE A 188 -2.01 9.61 10.31
N VAL A 189 -1.26 8.51 10.31
CA VAL A 189 -0.82 7.83 9.07
C VAL A 189 -1.88 6.83 8.62
N ALA A 190 -2.45 6.09 9.57
CA ALA A 190 -3.40 5.02 9.31
C ALA A 190 -4.71 5.52 8.69
N VAL A 191 -5.29 6.62 9.19
CA VAL A 191 -6.58 7.13 8.71
C VAL A 191 -6.52 7.61 7.25
N PRO A 192 -5.59 8.50 6.84
CA PRO A 192 -5.46 8.88 5.44
C PRO A 192 -5.18 7.68 4.52
N GLY A 193 -4.37 6.73 5.00
CA GLY A 193 -4.11 5.48 4.29
C GLY A 193 -5.38 4.67 4.06
N LEU A 194 -6.20 4.47 5.10
CA LEU A 194 -7.47 3.77 5.01
C LEU A 194 -8.44 4.47 4.05
N ILE A 195 -8.55 5.79 4.14
CA ILE A 195 -9.41 6.58 3.23
C ILE A 195 -8.96 6.41 1.77
N ALA A 196 -7.64 6.50 1.51
CA ALA A 196 -7.09 6.34 0.16
C ALA A 196 -7.35 4.92 -0.39
N VAL A 197 -7.12 3.89 0.42
CA VAL A 197 -7.32 2.47 0.08
C VAL A 197 -8.80 2.18 -0.20
N LEU A 198 -9.72 2.62 0.66
CA LEU A 198 -11.16 2.41 0.47
C LEU A 198 -11.69 3.17 -0.75
N SER A 199 -11.24 4.42 -0.94
CA SER A 199 -11.61 5.22 -2.12
C SER A 199 -11.14 4.56 -3.42
N GLY A 200 -9.90 4.06 -3.44
CA GLY A 200 -9.33 3.32 -4.56
C GLY A 200 -10.07 2.02 -4.85
N LEU A 201 -10.38 1.24 -3.81
CA LEU A 201 -11.17 0.02 -3.95
C LEU A 201 -12.53 0.29 -4.58
N VAL A 202 -13.31 1.22 -4.03
CA VAL A 202 -14.65 1.55 -4.52
C VAL A 202 -14.60 2.02 -5.97
N LEU A 203 -13.67 2.91 -6.29
CA LEU A 203 -13.55 3.46 -7.63
C LEU A 203 -13.18 2.37 -8.65
N HIS A 204 -12.13 1.58 -8.38
CA HIS A 204 -11.70 0.56 -9.33
C HIS A 204 -12.68 -0.60 -9.44
N ALA A 205 -13.35 -1.00 -8.35
CA ALA A 205 -14.39 -2.02 -8.39
C ALA A 205 -15.57 -1.57 -9.26
N TRP A 206 -16.00 -0.31 -9.10
CA TRP A 206 -17.06 0.27 -9.92
C TRP A 206 -16.68 0.36 -11.40
N GLN A 207 -15.46 0.81 -11.70
CA GLN A 207 -14.94 0.84 -13.07
C GLN A 207 -14.81 -0.57 -13.66
N TRP A 208 -14.34 -1.53 -12.88
CA TRP A 208 -14.20 -2.93 -13.30
C TRP A 208 -15.55 -3.55 -13.63
N LYS A 209 -16.60 -3.29 -12.84
CA LYS A 209 -17.96 -3.74 -13.13
C LYS A 209 -18.44 -3.28 -14.52
N ARG A 210 -18.08 -2.06 -14.93
CA ARG A 210 -18.50 -1.45 -16.20
C ARG A 210 -17.68 -1.92 -17.40
N SER A 211 -16.36 -1.93 -17.28
CA SER A 211 -15.47 -2.19 -18.43
C SER A 211 -14.97 -3.64 -18.52
N ARG A 212 -15.02 -4.38 -17.40
CA ARG A 212 -14.51 -5.75 -17.25
C ARG A 212 -13.05 -5.94 -17.69
N THR A 213 -12.24 -4.88 -17.70
CA THR A 213 -10.83 -5.02 -18.07
C THR A 213 -10.04 -5.75 -16.97
N LEU A 214 -9.12 -6.63 -17.40
CA LEU A 214 -8.24 -7.36 -16.49
C LEU A 214 -7.46 -6.41 -15.57
N ALA A 215 -6.94 -5.32 -16.11
CA ALA A 215 -6.15 -4.35 -15.38
C ALA A 215 -6.89 -3.73 -14.18
N LEU A 216 -8.17 -3.37 -14.35
CA LEU A 216 -8.99 -2.84 -13.25
C LEU A 216 -9.34 -3.93 -12.21
N GLY A 217 -9.56 -5.16 -12.67
CA GLY A 217 -9.71 -6.32 -11.78
C GLY A 217 -8.46 -6.56 -10.92
N MET A 218 -7.26 -6.45 -11.50
CA MET A 218 -6.00 -6.57 -10.76
C MET A 218 -5.84 -5.47 -9.71
N LYS A 219 -6.08 -4.20 -10.07
CA LYS A 219 -6.04 -3.08 -9.09
C LYS A 219 -7.01 -3.31 -7.94
N THR A 220 -8.26 -3.70 -8.25
CA THR A 220 -9.30 -4.00 -7.26
C THR A 220 -8.87 -5.13 -6.33
N CYS A 221 -8.39 -6.24 -6.89
CA CYS A 221 -7.88 -7.39 -6.12
C CYS A 221 -6.72 -6.99 -5.21
N GLY A 222 -5.80 -6.17 -5.71
CA GLY A 222 -4.71 -5.61 -4.91
C GLY A 222 -5.24 -4.87 -3.68
N PHE A 223 -6.19 -3.95 -3.84
CA PHE A 223 -6.76 -3.20 -2.71
C PHE A 223 -7.42 -4.12 -1.68
N VAL A 224 -8.12 -5.16 -2.15
CA VAL A 224 -8.69 -6.20 -1.26
C VAL A 224 -7.59 -6.92 -0.49
N CYS A 225 -6.52 -7.36 -1.14
CA CYS A 225 -5.38 -7.99 -0.48
C CYS A 225 -4.79 -7.09 0.60
N TYR A 226 -4.59 -5.79 0.31
CA TYR A 226 -4.04 -4.84 1.28
C TYR A 226 -4.93 -4.71 2.52
N LEU A 227 -6.25 -4.57 2.33
CA LEU A 227 -7.22 -4.50 3.43
C LEU A 227 -7.24 -5.79 4.26
N MET A 228 -7.20 -6.95 3.61
CA MET A 228 -7.11 -8.24 4.32
C MET A 228 -5.86 -8.32 5.20
N GLY A 229 -4.72 -7.85 4.67
CA GLY A 229 -3.48 -7.74 5.45
C GLY A 229 -3.65 -6.84 6.67
N GLY A 230 -4.25 -5.65 6.50
CA GLY A 230 -4.49 -4.72 7.61
C GLY A 230 -5.45 -5.29 8.67
N VAL A 231 -6.51 -5.99 8.25
CA VAL A 231 -7.42 -6.68 9.17
C VAL A 231 -6.70 -7.80 9.92
N ALA A 232 -5.90 -8.61 9.23
CA ALA A 232 -5.09 -9.65 9.86
C ALA A 232 -4.11 -9.06 10.88
N GLN A 233 -3.45 -7.94 10.55
CA GLN A 233 -2.55 -7.22 11.46
C GLN A 233 -3.27 -6.81 12.75
N ILE A 234 -4.43 -6.17 12.63
CA ILE A 234 -5.19 -5.66 13.78
C ILE A 234 -5.73 -6.80 14.64
N ILE A 235 -6.28 -7.85 14.04
CA ILE A 235 -6.87 -8.98 14.76
C ILE A 235 -5.80 -9.82 15.44
N LEU A 236 -4.64 -10.03 14.80
CA LEU A 236 -3.58 -10.88 15.33
C LEU A 236 -2.64 -10.14 16.28
N ALA A 237 -2.59 -8.80 16.28
CA ALA A 237 -1.69 -8.05 17.15
C ALA A 237 -1.87 -8.36 18.66
N PRO A 238 -3.09 -8.44 19.22
CA PRO A 238 -3.27 -8.75 20.63
C PRO A 238 -2.87 -10.17 21.04
N VAL A 239 -2.95 -11.15 20.12
CA VAL A 239 -2.77 -12.58 20.43
C VAL A 239 -1.48 -13.19 19.86
N CYS A 240 -0.89 -12.57 18.85
CA CYS A 240 0.32 -13.02 18.15
C CYS A 240 1.36 -11.90 18.01
N GLY A 241 1.12 -10.73 18.60
CA GLY A 241 2.03 -9.57 18.62
C GLY A 241 2.66 -9.34 19.98
N TYR A 242 3.19 -8.13 20.18
CA TYR A 242 3.87 -7.76 21.42
C TYR A 242 2.95 -7.87 22.66
N ASP A 243 1.66 -7.60 22.52
CA ASP A 243 0.72 -7.64 23.65
C ASP A 243 0.47 -9.06 24.17
N ALA A 244 0.71 -10.10 23.36
CA ALA A 244 0.53 -11.51 23.72
C ALA A 244 1.70 -12.11 24.50
N TYR A 245 2.75 -11.31 24.71
CA TYR A 245 3.99 -11.70 25.33
C TYR A 245 3.84 -12.13 26.79
N PRO A 246 3.08 -11.40 27.65
CA PRO A 246 2.85 -11.82 29.03
C PRO A 246 2.09 -13.15 29.13
N ASP A 247 1.30 -13.50 28.11
CA ASP A 247 0.50 -14.73 28.04
C ASP A 247 1.19 -15.84 27.24
N CYS A 248 2.50 -15.72 27.00
CA CYS A 248 3.31 -16.70 26.27
C CYS A 248 2.75 -17.11 24.90
N PHE A 249 1.97 -16.25 24.24
CA PHE A 249 1.27 -16.54 22.98
C PHE A 249 0.35 -17.77 23.00
N VAL A 250 -0.15 -18.19 24.18
CA VAL A 250 -0.97 -19.40 24.33
C VAL A 250 -2.22 -19.37 23.45
N ASP A 251 -2.79 -18.18 23.23
CA ASP A 251 -3.98 -17.98 22.41
C ASP A 251 -3.68 -17.65 20.94
N CYS A 252 -2.41 -17.65 20.50
CA CYS A 252 -2.08 -17.39 19.11
C CYS A 252 -2.53 -18.58 18.23
N PRO A 253 -3.45 -18.39 17.26
CA PRO A 253 -3.94 -19.47 16.42
C PRO A 253 -2.93 -19.96 15.36
N LEU A 254 -1.76 -19.32 15.27
CA LEU A 254 -0.72 -19.58 14.28
C LEU A 254 0.57 -20.03 14.98
N PRO A 255 1.54 -20.64 14.27
CA PRO A 255 2.74 -21.22 14.87
C PRO A 255 3.63 -20.19 15.59
N ALA A 256 3.29 -19.84 16.83
CA ALA A 256 4.11 -19.08 17.74
C ALA A 256 5.22 -20.01 18.31
N PRO A 257 6.40 -19.47 18.62
CA PRO A 257 6.79 -18.08 18.46
C PRO A 257 7.33 -17.76 17.08
N ASN A 258 7.20 -18.57 16.01
CA ASN A 258 7.88 -18.20 14.75
C ASN A 258 7.03 -17.33 13.82
N PHE A 259 5.71 -17.28 14.04
CA PHE A 259 4.76 -16.57 13.18
C PHE A 259 4.69 -15.07 13.44
N ASN A 260 5.15 -14.24 12.51
CA ASN A 260 5.11 -12.77 12.59
C ASN A 260 3.91 -12.16 11.84
N HIS A 261 2.96 -11.59 12.60
CA HIS A 261 1.77 -10.95 12.02
C HIS A 261 2.10 -9.71 11.17
N ASN A 262 3.11 -8.92 11.55
CA ASN A 262 3.59 -7.76 10.78
C ASN A 262 4.22 -8.17 9.44
N ALA A 263 5.03 -9.24 9.44
CA ALA A 263 5.54 -9.81 8.19
C ALA A 263 4.41 -10.35 7.29
N LEU A 264 3.36 -10.95 7.87
CA LEU A 264 2.17 -11.37 7.12
C LEU A 264 1.46 -10.18 6.46
N PHE A 265 1.28 -9.07 7.17
CA PHE A 265 0.77 -7.83 6.57
C PHE A 265 1.60 -7.40 5.36
N HIS A 266 2.94 -7.42 5.46
CA HIS A 266 3.80 -7.08 4.33
C HIS A 266 3.66 -8.07 3.16
N VAL A 267 3.42 -9.36 3.40
CA VAL A 267 3.12 -10.31 2.33
C VAL A 267 1.87 -9.89 1.55
N PHE A 268 0.80 -9.48 2.24
CA PHE A 268 -0.38 -8.91 1.58
C PHE A 268 -0.05 -7.60 0.85
N ALA A 269 0.81 -6.75 1.42
CA ALA A 269 1.28 -5.53 0.76
C ALA A 269 2.08 -5.83 -0.52
N ILE A 270 2.93 -6.87 -0.53
CA ILE A 270 3.65 -7.33 -1.73
C ILE A 270 2.66 -7.68 -2.84
N PHE A 271 1.63 -8.48 -2.54
CA PHE A 271 0.60 -8.81 -3.52
C PHE A 271 -0.16 -7.58 -4.01
N TYR A 272 -0.49 -6.66 -3.10
CA TYR A 272 -1.10 -5.39 -3.47
C TYR A 272 -0.25 -4.60 -4.46
N PHE A 273 1.03 -4.35 -4.16
CA PHE A 273 1.90 -3.55 -5.04
C PHE A 273 2.17 -4.24 -6.37
N LEU A 274 2.29 -5.57 -6.39
CA LEU A 274 2.38 -6.34 -7.63
C LEU A 274 1.12 -6.20 -8.48
N LEU A 275 -0.05 -6.44 -7.89
CA LEU A 275 -1.33 -6.41 -8.62
C LEU A 275 -1.70 -5.00 -9.07
N TYR A 276 -1.55 -4.01 -8.19
CA TYR A 276 -1.80 -2.61 -8.50
C TYR A 276 -0.80 -2.08 -9.53
N GLY A 277 0.50 -2.33 -9.34
CA GLY A 277 1.55 -1.93 -10.29
C GLY A 277 1.41 -2.57 -11.66
N MET A 278 1.11 -3.87 -11.73
CA MET A 278 0.82 -4.54 -13.02
C MET A 278 -0.48 -4.01 -13.65
N GLY A 279 -1.51 -3.74 -12.85
CA GLY A 279 -2.74 -3.13 -13.34
C GLY A 279 -2.49 -1.74 -13.94
N GLU A 280 -1.66 -0.93 -13.28
CA GLU A 280 -1.20 0.36 -13.79
C GLU A 280 -0.34 0.22 -15.05
N TRP A 281 0.51 -0.80 -15.12
CA TRP A 281 1.30 -1.10 -16.33
C TRP A 281 0.38 -1.43 -17.52
N LEU A 282 -0.58 -2.34 -17.33
CA LEU A 282 -1.46 -2.81 -18.39
C LEU A 282 -2.43 -1.71 -18.85
N GLN A 283 -3.01 -0.99 -17.89
CA GLN A 283 -3.94 0.10 -18.17
C GLN A 283 -3.67 1.26 -17.19
N PRO A 284 -2.77 2.18 -17.57
CA PRO A 284 -2.45 3.33 -16.75
C PRO A 284 -3.70 4.13 -16.41
N ALA A 285 -3.74 4.68 -15.20
CA ALA A 285 -4.90 5.40 -14.69
C ALA A 285 -5.45 6.46 -15.67
N GLN A 286 -4.54 7.17 -16.34
CA GLN A 286 -4.84 8.14 -17.40
C GLN A 286 -5.69 7.58 -18.56
N LYS A 287 -5.44 6.34 -19.02
CA LYS A 287 -6.20 5.75 -20.13
C LYS A 287 -7.61 5.42 -19.68
N CYS A 288 -7.76 4.98 -18.43
CA CYS A 288 -9.07 4.73 -17.85
C CYS A 288 -9.87 6.04 -17.72
N LEU A 289 -9.22 7.13 -17.31
CA LEU A 289 -9.82 8.45 -17.25
C LEU A 289 -10.28 8.94 -18.64
N ALA A 290 -9.45 8.77 -19.66
CA ALA A 290 -9.81 9.13 -21.03
C ALA A 290 -11.05 8.36 -21.54
N LEU A 291 -11.11 7.05 -21.29
CA LEU A 291 -12.27 6.22 -21.67
C LEU A 291 -13.56 6.64 -20.95
N LEU A 292 -13.48 6.93 -19.65
CA LEU A 292 -14.64 7.41 -18.89
C LEU A 292 -15.16 8.73 -19.44
N ARG A 293 -14.25 9.66 -19.73
CA ARG A 293 -14.61 10.96 -20.32
C ARG A 293 -15.26 10.81 -21.70
N GLN A 294 -14.75 9.91 -22.53
CA GLN A 294 -15.36 9.61 -23.83
C GLN A 294 -16.77 9.04 -23.66
N GLN A 295 -16.99 8.13 -22.71
CA GLN A 295 -18.31 7.57 -22.41
C GLN A 295 -19.30 8.63 -21.88
N GLU A 296 -18.83 9.55 -21.03
CA GLU A 296 -19.64 10.65 -20.51
C GLU A 296 -20.05 11.62 -21.62
N ARG A 297 -19.12 12.02 -22.50
CA ARG A 297 -19.42 12.87 -23.66
C ARG A 297 -20.41 12.21 -24.61
N ALA A 298 -20.18 10.95 -24.99
CA ALA A 298 -21.09 10.21 -25.85
C ALA A 298 -22.48 10.01 -25.22
N SER A 299 -22.59 10.00 -23.90
CA SER A 299 -23.88 9.93 -23.21
C SER A 299 -24.57 11.30 -23.17
N ALA A 300 -23.82 12.38 -22.96
CA ALA A 300 -24.33 13.74 -23.01
C ALA A 300 -24.81 14.14 -24.41
N ASP A 301 -24.06 13.77 -25.46
CA ASP A 301 -24.41 14.06 -26.85
C ASP A 301 -25.70 13.32 -27.25
N ARG A 302 -25.84 12.04 -26.88
CA ARG A 302 -27.09 11.28 -27.11
C ARG A 302 -28.31 11.93 -26.45
N ILE A 303 -28.15 12.44 -25.22
CA ILE A 303 -29.23 13.17 -24.52
C ILE A 303 -29.55 14.47 -25.26
N ARG A 304 -28.54 15.20 -25.73
CA ARG A 304 -28.70 16.46 -26.44
C ARG A 304 -29.40 16.27 -27.80
N ASP A 305 -29.09 15.20 -28.49
CA ASP A 305 -29.67 14.88 -29.80
C ASP A 305 -31.10 14.31 -29.70
N GLY A 306 -31.63 14.17 -28.48
CA GLY A 306 -32.97 13.62 -28.24
C GLY A 306 -33.06 12.12 -28.54
N ASP A 307 -31.93 11.45 -28.70
CA ASP A 307 -31.82 10.09 -29.24
C ASP A 307 -31.89 9.00 -28.15
N VAL A 308 -32.31 9.37 -26.93
CA VAL A 308 -32.42 8.44 -25.80
C VAL A 308 -33.90 8.14 -25.53
N SER A 309 -34.40 7.07 -26.15
CA SER A 309 -35.38 6.22 -25.48
C SER A 309 -34.66 5.62 -24.27
N LEU A 310 -35.00 6.08 -23.06
CA LEU A 310 -34.43 5.57 -21.82
C LEU A 310 -34.58 4.04 -21.84
N PRO A 311 -33.49 3.25 -21.66
CA PRO A 311 -33.64 1.82 -21.49
C PRO A 311 -34.59 1.62 -20.32
N GLU A 312 -35.73 0.95 -20.56
CA GLU A 312 -36.58 0.47 -19.49
C GLU A 312 -35.65 -0.25 -18.52
N LEU A 313 -35.56 0.30 -17.30
CA LEU A 313 -34.85 -0.32 -16.20
C LEU A 313 -35.59 -1.63 -15.95
N ASP A 314 -35.14 -2.69 -16.62
CA ASP A 314 -35.61 -4.05 -16.36
C ASP A 314 -35.32 -4.31 -14.88
N GLY A 315 -36.40 -4.32 -14.11
CA GLY A 315 -36.39 -4.60 -12.69
C GLY A 315 -36.07 -6.08 -12.51
N SER A 316 -34.80 -6.36 -12.20
CA SER A 316 -34.35 -7.65 -11.69
C SER A 316 -33.37 -7.45 -10.56
#